data_AF-A0AAN1WF08-F1
#
_entry.id   AF-A0AAN1WF08-F1
#
_cell.length_a   1.000
_cell.length_b   1.000
_cell.length_c   1.000
_cell.angle_alpha   90.00
_cell.angle_beta   90.00
_cell.angle_gamma   90.00
#
_symmetry.space_group_name_H-M   'P 1'
#
loop_
_entity.id
_entity.type
_entity.pdbx_description
1 polymer ?
#
loop_
_entity_poly.entity_id
_entity_poly.type
_entity_poly.pdbx_seq_one_letter_code
_entity_poly.pdbx_strand_id
1 'polypeptide(L)'
;MSIQAIAILKEQLQALWNAGNYDAMMNALEQWCDIAEQTNMLYLKKFAKSLRKHSVGICNYGKHGLTSARIEAGNVSIGMIRKRARGIKDTEYFKLKIRQSSMPDEQSMFYGSH
;
A
#
# COMPACT_ATOMS: atom_id res chain seq x y z
N MET A 1 11.14 -30.18 3.08
CA MET A 1 10.38 -29.17 3.85
C MET A 1 8.98 -29.09 3.22
N SER A 2 7.92 -29.35 3.98
CA SER A 2 6.56 -29.65 3.49
C SER A 2 5.70 -28.39 3.28
N ILE A 3 4.60 -28.51 2.53
CA ILE A 3 3.58 -27.44 2.32
C ILE A 3 3.11 -26.82 3.63
N GLN A 4 3.04 -27.62 4.70
CA GLN A 4 2.67 -27.20 6.05
C GLN A 4 3.58 -26.08 6.58
N ALA A 5 4.90 -26.17 6.38
CA ALA A 5 5.84 -25.15 6.85
C ALA A 5 5.63 -23.80 6.14
N ILE A 6 5.28 -23.83 4.85
CA ILE A 6 4.98 -22.63 4.06
C ILE A 6 3.68 -21.99 4.55
N ALA A 7 2.67 -22.80 4.85
CA ALA A 7 1.39 -22.32 5.38
C ALA A 7 1.58 -21.63 6.74
N ILE A 8 2.36 -22.22 7.64
CA ILE A 8 2.69 -21.62 8.95
C ILE A 8 3.42 -20.29 8.77
N LEU A 9 4.43 -20.22 7.89
CA LEU A 9 5.15 -18.96 7.64
C LEU A 9 4.25 -17.88 7.05
N LYS A 10 3.30 -18.25 6.20
CA LYS A 10 2.30 -17.31 5.68
C LYS A 10 1.40 -16.77 6.80
N GLU A 11 0.91 -17.63 7.69
CA GLU A 11 0.07 -17.22 8.82
C GLU A 11 0.83 -16.32 9.80
N GLN A 12 2.08 -16.66 10.13
CA GLN A 12 2.94 -15.81 10.96
C GLN A 12 3.15 -14.42 10.32
N LEU A 13 3.33 -14.37 9.00
CA LEU A 13 3.45 -13.09 8.30
C LEU A 13 2.16 -12.27 8.42
N GLN A 14 0.98 -12.89 8.24
CA GLN A 14 -0.30 -12.20 8.39
C GLN A 14 -0.53 -11.66 9.81
N ALA A 15 0.03 -12.30 10.83
CA ALA A 15 -0.06 -11.83 12.21
C ALA A 15 0.68 -10.52 12.46
N LEU A 16 1.60 -10.08 11.57
CA LEU A 16 2.32 -8.81 11.70
C LEU A 16 1.38 -7.60 11.76
N TRP A 17 0.22 -7.68 11.11
CA TRP A 17 -0.78 -6.60 11.09
C TRP A 17 -1.51 -6.42 12.43
N ASN A 18 -1.35 -7.35 13.38
CA ASN A 18 -1.88 -7.21 14.73
C ASN A 18 -0.92 -6.46 15.68
N ALA A 19 0.30 -6.13 15.23
CA ALA A 19 1.25 -5.37 16.03
C ALA A 19 0.78 -3.91 16.17
N GLY A 20 0.61 -3.46 17.41
CA GLY A 20 0.02 -2.14 17.72
C GLY A 20 0.96 -0.94 17.57
N ASN A 21 2.24 -1.14 17.23
CA ASN A 21 3.19 -0.05 17.01
C ASN A 21 4.32 -0.43 16.03
N TYR A 22 5.01 0.58 15.53
CA TYR A 22 6.07 0.45 14.52
C TYR A 22 7.20 -0.50 14.95
N ASP A 23 7.74 -0.31 16.16
CA ASP A 23 8.92 -1.06 16.63
C ASP A 23 8.60 -2.54 16.87
N ALA A 24 7.38 -2.84 17.35
CA ALA A 24 6.88 -4.20 17.50
C ALA A 24 6.73 -4.88 16.13
N MET A 25 6.17 -4.17 15.15
CA MET A 25 6.00 -4.69 13.79
C MET A 25 7.35 -4.92 13.10
N MET A 26 8.32 -4.01 13.31
CA MET A 26 9.69 -4.13 12.78
C MET A 26 10.41 -5.34 13.37
N ASN A 27 10.36 -5.53 14.69
CA ASN A 27 10.96 -6.70 15.33
C ASN A 27 10.35 -8.00 14.83
N ALA A 28 9.01 -8.07 14.74
CA ALA A 28 8.33 -9.28 14.27
C ALA A 28 8.63 -9.56 12.78
N LEU A 29 8.74 -8.52 11.95
CA LEU A 29 9.13 -8.64 10.54
C LEU A 29 10.57 -9.14 10.39
N GLU A 30 11.49 -8.65 11.22
CA GLU A 30 12.89 -9.08 11.21
C GLU A 30 13.02 -10.55 11.65
N GLN A 31 12.34 -10.94 12.74
CA GLN A 31 12.27 -12.34 13.19
C GLN A 31 11.73 -13.26 12.10
N TRP A 32 10.68 -12.84 11.39
CA TRP A 32 10.14 -13.60 10.28
C TRP A 32 11.16 -13.76 9.14
N CYS A 33 11.92 -12.70 8.82
CA CYS A 33 12.94 -12.73 7.79
C CYS A 33 14.10 -13.68 8.16
N ASP A 34 14.52 -13.72 9.42
CA ASP A 34 15.55 -14.65 9.89
C ASP A 34 15.12 -16.11 9.75
N ILE A 35 13.88 -16.43 10.13
CA ILE A 35 13.33 -17.78 9.95
C ILE A 35 13.26 -18.13 8.45
N ALA A 36 12.80 -17.20 7.61
CA ALA A 36 12.72 -17.39 6.18
C ALA A 36 14.10 -17.64 5.52
N GLU A 37 15.16 -16.99 6.00
CA GLU A 37 16.52 -17.15 5.49
C GLU A 37 17.20 -18.45 5.91
N GLN A 38 16.83 -18.99 7.08
CA GLN A 38 17.27 -20.30 7.55
C GLN A 38 16.64 -21.46 6.76
N THR A 39 15.55 -21.22 6.02
CA THR A 39 14.96 -22.25 5.15
C THR A 39 15.88 -22.62 3.98
N ASN A 40 15.74 -23.80 3.39
CA ASN A 40 16.44 -24.15 2.13
C ASN A 40 15.66 -23.70 0.88
N MET A 41 14.75 -22.73 1.02
CA MET A 41 13.82 -22.31 -0.02
C MET A 41 14.22 -20.97 -0.61
N LEU A 42 14.79 -20.98 -1.82
CA LEU A 42 15.29 -19.77 -2.48
C LEU A 42 14.22 -18.67 -2.61
N TYR A 43 12.95 -19.04 -2.85
CA TYR A 43 11.87 -18.07 -2.97
C TYR A 43 11.55 -17.36 -1.64
N LEU A 44 11.59 -18.07 -0.50
CA LEU A 44 11.42 -17.45 0.82
C LEU A 44 12.58 -16.51 1.15
N LYS A 45 13.82 -16.91 0.87
CA LYS A 45 14.98 -16.02 1.05
C LYS A 45 14.87 -14.74 0.22
N LYS A 46 14.48 -14.87 -1.06
CA LYS A 46 14.24 -13.71 -1.93
C LYS A 46 13.12 -12.82 -1.39
N PHE A 47 12.05 -13.41 -0.87
CA PHE A 47 10.94 -12.68 -0.31
C PHE A 47 11.32 -11.94 0.98
N ALA A 48 12.08 -12.56 1.89
CA ALA A 48 12.63 -11.91 3.07
C ALA A 48 13.47 -10.66 2.72
N LYS A 49 14.34 -10.76 1.71
CA LYS A 49 15.10 -9.60 1.20
C LYS A 49 14.20 -8.48 0.70
N SER A 50 13.11 -8.82 0.00
CA SER A 50 12.13 -7.84 -0.46
C SER A 50 11.41 -7.17 0.70
N LEU A 51 11.00 -7.93 1.73
CA LEU A 51 10.36 -7.38 2.92
C LEU A 51 11.28 -6.42 3.67
N ARG A 52 12.55 -6.80 3.89
CA ARG A 52 13.55 -5.90 4.51
C ARG A 52 13.74 -4.61 3.72
N LYS A 53 13.78 -4.68 2.39
CA LYS A 53 13.89 -3.49 1.52
C LYS A 53 12.70 -2.53 1.69
N HIS A 54 11.52 -3.05 1.99
CA HIS A 54 10.28 -2.27 2.13
C HIS A 54 9.79 -2.15 3.58
N SER A 55 10.64 -2.50 4.56
CA SER A 55 10.29 -2.63 5.98
C SER A 55 9.70 -1.35 6.56
N VAL A 56 10.27 -0.19 6.24
CA VAL A 56 9.78 1.12 6.72
C VAL A 56 8.33 1.36 6.29
N GLY A 57 8.01 1.11 5.01
CA GLY A 57 6.65 1.27 4.49
C GLY A 57 5.66 0.29 5.10
N ILE A 58 6.10 -0.94 5.33
CA ILE A 58 5.29 -1.99 5.97
C ILE A 58 5.03 -1.63 7.44
N CYS A 59 6.06 -1.26 8.21
CA CYS A 59 5.96 -0.98 9.64
C CYS A 59 5.24 0.35 9.94
N ASN A 60 5.22 1.29 9.00
CA ASN A 60 4.39 2.49 9.09
C ASN A 60 2.89 2.17 9.22
N TYR A 61 2.45 0.99 8.76
CA TYR A 61 1.10 0.50 9.03
C TYR A 61 0.84 0.38 10.54
N GLY A 62 1.75 -0.22 11.31
CA GLY A 62 1.58 -0.43 12.76
C GLY A 62 1.46 0.87 13.56
N LYS A 63 1.94 2.00 13.04
CA LYS A 63 1.84 3.31 13.69
C LYS A 63 0.63 4.14 13.24
N HIS A 64 0.32 4.11 11.94
CA HIS A 64 -0.62 5.06 11.33
C HIS A 64 -1.82 4.39 10.65
N GLY A 65 -1.82 3.07 10.50
CA GLY A 65 -2.82 2.34 9.70
C GLY A 65 -2.79 2.71 8.21
N LEU A 66 -1.74 3.40 7.76
CA LEU A 66 -1.66 3.91 6.39
C LEU A 66 -1.31 2.77 5.43
N THR A 67 -2.16 2.59 4.42
CA THR A 67 -1.96 1.64 3.32
C THR A 67 -1.77 2.40 2.00
N SER A 68 -1.24 1.72 0.98
CA SER A 68 -1.14 2.28 -0.38
C SER A 68 -2.51 2.47 -1.05
N ALA A 69 -3.60 1.93 -0.48
CA ALA A 69 -4.93 1.93 -1.09
C ALA A 69 -5.41 3.34 -1.49
N ARG A 70 -5.16 4.36 -0.66
CA ARG A 70 -5.52 5.76 -0.98
C ARG A 70 -4.71 6.31 -2.16
N ILE A 71 -3.42 5.97 -2.24
CA ILE A 71 -2.54 6.39 -3.34
C ILE A 71 -2.95 5.66 -4.63
N GLU A 72 -3.24 4.36 -4.56
CA GLU A 72 -3.69 3.55 -5.68
C GLU A 72 -5.03 4.05 -6.24
N ALA A 73 -6.00 4.36 -5.36
CA ALA A 73 -7.26 4.98 -5.75
C ALA A 73 -7.04 6.33 -6.47
N GLY A 74 -6.12 7.17 -5.96
CA GLY A 74 -5.71 8.40 -6.62
C GLY A 74 -5.12 8.17 -8.02
N ASN A 75 -4.21 7.20 -8.16
CA ASN A 75 -3.59 6.86 -9.45
C ASN A 75 -4.62 6.38 -10.47
N VAL A 76 -5.60 5.58 -10.03
CA VAL A 76 -6.71 5.11 -10.87
C VAL A 76 -7.57 6.30 -11.33
N SER A 77 -7.94 7.21 -10.42
CA SER A 77 -8.69 8.43 -10.75
C SER A 77 -7.97 9.31 -11.78
N ILE A 78 -6.67 9.55 -11.60
CA ILE A 78 -5.83 10.31 -12.55
C ILE A 78 -5.84 9.63 -13.94
N GLY A 79 -5.67 8.30 -13.97
CA GLY A 79 -5.73 7.51 -15.19
C GLY A 79 -7.08 7.62 -15.91
N MET A 80 -8.19 7.61 -15.16
CA MET A 80 -9.53 7.79 -15.72
C MET A 80 -9.76 9.18 -16.28
N ILE A 81 -9.30 10.24 -15.60
CA ILE A 81 -9.38 11.63 -16.11
C ILE A 81 -8.64 11.73 -17.45
N ARG A 82 -7.41 11.20 -17.53
CA ARG A 82 -6.63 11.18 -18.77
C ARG A 82 -7.33 10.41 -19.88
N LYS A 83 -7.92 9.26 -19.57
CA LYS A 83 -8.65 8.43 -20.55
C LYS A 83 -9.89 9.15 -21.09
N ARG A 84 -10.68 9.80 -20.22
CA ARG A 84 -11.86 10.58 -20.62
C ARG A 84 -11.49 11.77 -21.51
N ALA A 85 -10.35 12.41 -21.27
CA ALA A 85 -9.84 13.50 -22.09
C ALA A 85 -9.31 13.05 -23.47
N ARG A 86 -9.17 11.74 -23.72
CA ARG A 86 -8.59 11.17 -24.96
C ARG A 86 -7.20 11.73 -25.31
N GLY A 87 -6.39 11.99 -24.28
CA GLY A 87 -5.09 12.65 -24.39
C GLY A 87 -5.02 13.95 -23.59
N ILE A 88 -3.81 14.44 -23.32
CA ILE A 88 -3.59 15.67 -22.57
C ILE A 88 -2.80 16.61 -23.47
N LYS A 89 -3.41 17.72 -23.87
CA LYS A 89 -2.72 18.82 -24.58
C LYS A 89 -2.25 19.91 -23.62
N ASP A 90 -3.02 20.15 -22.57
CA ASP A 90 -2.75 21.15 -21.55
C ASP A 90 -2.56 20.48 -20.19
N THR A 91 -1.33 20.54 -19.69
CA THR A 91 -0.94 19.93 -18.42
C THR A 91 -1.44 20.72 -17.22
N GLU A 92 -1.59 22.04 -17.33
CA GLU A 92 -2.10 22.88 -16.25
C GLU A 92 -3.59 22.62 -16.03
N TYR A 93 -4.36 22.55 -17.11
CA TYR A 93 -5.77 22.15 -17.02
C TYR A 93 -5.94 20.74 -16.44
N PHE A 94 -5.05 19.81 -16.79
CA PHE A 94 -5.07 18.46 -16.22
C PHE A 94 -4.81 18.46 -14.71
N LYS A 95 -3.85 19.25 -14.21
CA LYS A 95 -3.60 19.40 -12.77
C LYS A 95 -4.83 19.97 -12.04
N LEU A 96 -5.51 20.94 -12.64
CA LEU A 96 -6.75 21.50 -12.08
C LEU A 96 -7.85 20.44 -11.96
N LYS A 97 -8.02 19.58 -12.97
CA LYS A 97 -8.99 18.48 -12.93
C LYS A 97 -8.67 17.42 -11.88
N ILE A 98 -7.39 17.10 -11.67
CA ILE A 98 -6.96 16.21 -10.58
C ILE A 98 -7.32 16.81 -9.22
N ARG A 99 -7.01 18.10 -9.01
CA ARG A 99 -7.35 18.82 -7.76
C ARG A 99 -8.87 18.82 -7.54
N GLN A 100 -9.65 19.16 -8.56
CA GLN A 100 -11.12 19.13 -8.50
C GLN A 100 -11.64 17.76 -8.03
N SER A 101 -11.11 16.66 -8.59
CA SER A 101 -11.54 15.31 -8.21
C SER A 101 -11.14 14.86 -6.80
N SER A 102 -10.22 15.59 -6.15
CA SER A 102 -9.72 15.24 -4.81
C SER A 102 -10.43 16.00 -3.69
N MET A 103 -11.23 17.00 -4.03
CA MET A 103 -12.05 17.77 -3.09
C MET A 103 -13.42 17.10 -2.96
N PRO A 104 -14.04 17.07 -1.77
CA PRO A 104 -15.45 16.70 -1.65
C PRO A 104 -16.31 17.67 -2.48
N ASP A 105 -17.45 17.20 -2.97
CA ASP A 105 -18.42 18.02 -3.72
C ASP A 105 -19.10 19.03 -2.76
N GLU A 106 -18.36 20.03 -2.30
CA GLU A 106 -18.96 21.20 -1.64
C GLU A 106 -19.43 22.19 -2.72
N GLN A 107 -20.76 22.32 -2.77
CA GLN A 107 -21.53 23.26 -3.58
C GLN A 107 -21.37 23.11 -5.09
N SER A 108 -22.30 22.35 -5.68
CA SER A 108 -22.72 22.62 -7.05
C SER A 108 -23.11 24.09 -7.17
N MET A 109 -22.37 24.86 -7.97
CA MET A 109 -22.73 26.24 -8.37
C MET A 109 -24.13 26.31 -9.02
N PHE A 110 -24.69 25.16 -9.42
CA PHE A 110 -26.00 25.03 -10.06
C PHE A 110 -27.13 24.62 -9.12
N TYR A 111 -26.84 24.15 -7.91
CA TYR A 111 -27.87 23.80 -6.92
C TYR A 111 -27.66 24.64 -5.66
N GLY A 112 -28.25 25.84 -5.68
CA GLY A 112 -28.45 26.63 -4.48
C GLY A 112 -29.30 25.84 -3.48
N SER A 113 -28.88 25.85 -2.23
CA SER A 113 -29.64 25.34 -1.09
C SER A 113 -30.93 26.17 -0.98
N HIS A 114 -32.06 25.57 -1.32
CA HIS A 114 -33.36 26.03 -0.84
C HIS A 114 -33.66 25.38 0.51
#